data_AF-A0A9E6D2D1-F1
#
_entry.id   AF-A0A9E6D2D1-F1
#
_cell.length_a   1.000
_cell.length_b   1.000
_cell.length_c   1.000
_cell.angle_alpha   90.00
_cell.angle_beta   90.00
_cell.angle_gamma   90.00
#
_symmetry.space_group_name_H-M   'P 1'
#
loop_
_entity.id
_entity.type
_entity.pdbx_description
1 polymer ?
#
loop_
_entity_poly.entity_id
_entity_poly.type
_entity_poly.pdbx_seq_one_letter_code
_entity_poly.pdbx_strand_id
1 'polypeptide(L)'
;MLKIYLDLELEFYELDFERLNTNFVYNEADFYNNQVEGIPTYLQLEKSNKKTYEYFPDMDLTRLQKNQKYSIIQFKHLRSFTTKAVLTKSSLRLSSIKFKRYKA
;
A
#
# COMPACT_ATOMS: atom_id res chain seq x y z
N MET A 1 6.78 -6.91 -11.48
CA MET A 1 6.72 -7.27 -10.05
C MET A 1 6.58 -6.00 -9.21
N LEU A 2 5.66 -6.01 -8.24
CA LEU A 2 5.40 -4.92 -7.30
C LEU A 2 6.24 -5.15 -6.04
N LYS A 3 6.83 -4.11 -5.46
CA LYS A 3 7.59 -4.19 -4.23
C LYS A 3 6.81 -3.52 -3.10
N ILE A 4 6.39 -4.30 -2.12
CA ILE A 4 5.50 -3.87 -1.02
C ILE A 4 6.27 -4.00 0.29
N TYR A 5 6.30 -2.93 1.06
CA TYR A 5 6.83 -2.96 2.42
C TYR A 5 5.74 -3.49 3.37
N LEU A 6 6.05 -4.59 4.07
CA LEU A 6 5.17 -5.16 5.09
C LEU A 6 5.63 -4.70 6.48
N ASP A 7 4.86 -3.79 7.05
CA ASP A 7 4.96 -3.38 8.45
C ASP A 7 3.96 -4.17 9.31
N LEU A 8 4.20 -4.26 10.62
CA LEU A 8 3.29 -4.83 11.62
C LEU A 8 1.91 -4.15 11.60
N GLU A 9 1.84 -2.87 11.22
CA GLU A 9 0.56 -2.15 11.09
C GLU A 9 -0.33 -2.70 9.97
N LEU A 10 0.23 -3.37 8.96
CA LEU A 10 -0.57 -4.01 7.91
C LEU A 10 -1.35 -5.23 8.42
N GLU A 11 -1.00 -5.79 9.59
CA GLU A 11 -1.73 -6.90 10.22
C GLU A 11 -3.18 -6.54 10.60
N PHE A 12 -3.47 -5.24 10.73
CA PHE A 12 -4.82 -4.72 11.01
C PHE A 12 -5.74 -4.72 9.78
N TYR A 13 -5.21 -5.02 8.59
CA TYR A 13 -5.96 -5.07 7.34
C TYR A 13 -5.94 -6.47 6.73
N GLU A 14 -7.09 -6.90 6.24
CA GLU A 14 -7.19 -8.11 5.43
C GLU A 14 -7.09 -7.70 3.95
N LEU A 15 -5.88 -7.83 3.40
CA LEU A 15 -5.56 -7.47 2.02
C LEU A 15 -5.28 -8.73 1.20
N ASP A 16 -6.02 -8.91 0.11
CA ASP A 16 -5.77 -9.97 -0.86
C ASP A 16 -4.65 -9.55 -1.84
N PHE A 17 -3.46 -10.11 -1.63
CA PHE A 17 -2.31 -9.99 -2.52
C PHE A 17 -2.12 -11.21 -3.44
N GLU A 18 -2.92 -12.27 -3.32
CA GLU A 18 -2.68 -13.55 -4.02
C GLU A 18 -2.65 -13.40 -5.54
N ARG A 19 -3.34 -12.38 -6.05
CA ARG A 19 -3.43 -12.07 -7.49
C ARG A 19 -2.36 -11.10 -7.97
N LEU A 20 -1.48 -10.63 -7.10
CA LEU A 20 -0.46 -9.65 -7.41
C LEU A 20 0.93 -10.29 -7.41
N ASN A 21 1.65 -10.13 -8.51
CA ASN A 21 3.06 -10.49 -8.59
C ASN A 21 3.88 -9.53 -7.70
N THR A 22 4.14 -9.95 -6.45
CA THR A 22 4.66 -9.12 -5.35
C THR A 22 5.98 -9.65 -4.81
N ASN A 23 6.88 -8.72 -4.51
CA ASN A 23 8.07 -8.90 -3.70
C ASN A 23 7.85 -8.17 -2.39
N PHE A 24 7.82 -8.89 -1.28
CA PHE A 24 7.62 -8.32 0.04
C PHE A 24 8.98 -7.97 0.66
N VAL A 25 9.12 -6.72 1.09
CA VAL A 25 10.29 -6.24 1.81
C VAL A 25 9.89 -5.90 3.24
N TYR A 26 10.77 -6.22 4.19
CA TYR A 26 10.56 -6.00 5.62
C TYR A 26 11.47 -4.90 6.19
N ASN A 27 12.36 -4.37 5.35
CA ASN A 27 13.17 -3.21 5.64
C ASN A 27 12.74 -2.07 4.72
N GLU A 28 12.43 -0.92 5.30
CA GLU A 28 12.01 0.25 4.56
C GLU A 28 13.12 0.74 3.59
N ALA A 29 14.40 0.55 3.92
CA ALA A 29 15.50 0.91 3.01
C ALA A 29 15.43 0.14 1.68
N ASP A 30 15.04 -1.14 1.73
CA ASP A 30 14.93 -2.01 0.55
C ASP A 30 13.74 -1.60 -0.33
N PHE A 31 12.71 -0.99 0.24
CA PHE A 31 11.59 -0.43 -0.50
C PHE A 31 12.06 0.68 -1.47
N TYR A 32 12.92 1.58 -1.02
CA TYR A 32 13.44 2.67 -1.85
C TYR A 32 14.61 2.26 -2.75
N ASN A 33 15.34 1.19 -2.40
CA ASN A 33 16.52 0.73 -3.13
C ASN A 33 16.18 0.17 -4.53
N ASN A 34 16.77 0.73 -5.59
CA ASN A 34 16.59 0.27 -6.97
C ASN A 34 17.32 -1.03 -7.33
N GLN A 35 18.24 -1.49 -6.47
CA GLN A 35 18.89 -2.80 -6.63
C GLN A 35 18.00 -3.95 -6.18
N VAL A 36 17.02 -3.68 -5.31
CA VAL A 36 16.02 -4.65 -4.88
C VAL A 36 14.91 -4.72 -5.90
N GLU A 37 14.67 -5.92 -6.43
CA GLU A 37 13.76 -6.13 -7.55
C GLU A 37 12.31 -5.68 -7.24
N GLY A 38 11.68 -5.05 -8.22
CA GLY A 38 10.28 -4.64 -8.16
C GLY A 38 10.07 -3.13 -8.05
N ILE A 39 8.84 -2.70 -8.36
CA ILE A 39 8.47 -1.28 -8.35
C ILE A 39 7.98 -0.92 -6.94
N PRO A 40 8.57 0.06 -6.23
CA PRO A 40 8.08 0.50 -4.92
C PRO A 40 6.59 0.83 -5.01
N THR A 41 5.80 0.20 -4.14
CA THR A 41 4.35 0.21 -4.22
C THR A 41 3.75 0.65 -2.91
N TYR A 42 3.12 1.82 -2.91
CA TYR A 42 2.36 2.34 -1.79
C TYR A 42 0.96 1.74 -1.78
N LEU A 43 0.48 1.36 -0.60
CA LEU A 43 -0.88 0.89 -0.39
C LEU A 43 -1.72 2.05 0.10
N GLN A 44 -2.70 2.48 -0.71
CA GLN A 44 -3.66 3.50 -0.35
C GLN A 44 -4.92 2.84 0.21
N LEU A 45 -5.08 2.83 1.52
CA LEU A 45 -6.18 2.16 2.22
C LEU A 45 -7.27 3.16 2.58
N GLU A 46 -8.54 2.86 2.26
CA GLU A 46 -9.66 3.68 2.69
C GLU A 46 -9.89 3.53 4.21
N LYS A 47 -10.03 4.64 4.94
CA LYS A 47 -10.40 4.60 6.37
C LYS A 47 -11.88 4.23 6.53
N SER A 48 -12.25 3.73 7.70
CA SER A 48 -13.64 3.35 8.03
C SER A 48 -14.66 4.48 7.87
N ASN A 49 -14.23 5.75 7.90
CA ASN A 49 -15.07 6.93 7.69
C ASN A 49 -15.40 7.21 6.20
N LYS A 50 -14.82 6.44 5.25
CA LYS A 50 -15.00 6.54 3.78
C LYS A 50 -14.67 7.89 3.14
N LYS A 51 -14.08 8.82 3.89
CA LYS A 51 -13.74 10.17 3.40
C LYS A 51 -12.25 10.40 3.26
N THR A 52 -11.44 9.59 3.93
CA THR A 52 -9.99 9.73 3.94
C THR A 52 -9.30 8.42 3.60
N TYR A 53 -8.08 8.54 3.09
CA TYR A 53 -7.20 7.42 2.81
C TYR A 53 -5.93 7.55 3.65
N GLU A 54 -5.34 6.42 4.00
CA GLU A 54 -3.99 6.29 4.54
C GLU A 54 -3.07 5.66 3.50
N TYR A 55 -1.77 5.96 3.59
CA TYR A 55 -0.75 5.32 2.76
C TYR A 55 0.11 4.43 3.63
N PHE A 56 0.45 3.24 3.13
CA PHE A 56 1.39 2.32 3.76
C PHE A 56 2.49 1.93 2.77
N PRO A 57 3.77 2.15 3.11
CA PRO A 57 4.22 3.05 4.20
C PRO A 57 3.75 4.50 3.96
N ASP A 58 3.97 5.37 4.95
CA ASP A 58 3.77 6.81 4.77
C ASP A 58 4.49 7.28 3.50
N MET A 59 3.75 8.00 2.65
CA MET A 59 4.22 8.30 1.31
C MET A 59 5.24 9.43 1.32
N ASP A 60 6.52 9.06 1.43
CA ASP A 60 7.66 9.98 1.21
C ASP A 60 8.27 9.77 -0.18
N LEU A 61 7.85 10.62 -1.13
CA LEU A 61 8.37 10.60 -2.49
C LEU A 61 9.80 11.16 -2.61
N THR A 62 10.29 11.90 -1.62
CA THR A 62 11.62 12.54 -1.68
C THR A 62 12.76 11.51 -1.60
N ARG A 63 12.47 10.35 -1.04
CA ARG A 63 13.39 9.20 -0.97
C ARG A 63 13.49 8.42 -2.28
N LEU A 64 12.62 8.69 -3.24
CA LEU A 64 12.70 8.10 -4.58
C LEU A 64 13.77 8.83 -5.41
N GLN A 65 14.52 8.08 -6.19
CA GLN A 65 15.44 8.63 -7.17
C GLN A 65 14.67 9.30 -8.31
N LYS A 66 15.27 10.32 -8.93
CA LYS A 66 14.70 11.00 -10.10
C LYS A 66 14.33 10.00 -11.18
N ASN A 67 13.13 10.12 -11.74
CA ASN A 67 12.54 9.21 -12.75
C ASN A 67 12.27 7.77 -12.25
N GLN A 68 12.47 7.46 -10.97
CA GLN A 68 12.09 6.17 -10.41
C GLN A 68 10.58 5.96 -10.56
N LYS A 69 10.20 4.79 -11.07
CA LYS A 69 8.80 4.37 -11.15
C LYS A 69 8.33 3.96 -9.76
N TYR A 70 7.10 4.30 -9.44
CA TYR A 70 6.41 3.81 -8.25
C TYR A 70 4.95 3.49 -8.59
N SER A 71 4.35 2.61 -7.80
CA SER A 71 2.93 2.26 -7.90
C SER A 71 2.17 2.71 -6.67
N ILE A 72 0.88 2.95 -6.86
CA ILE A 72 -0.09 3.12 -5.78
C ILE A 72 -1.19 2.09 -6.01
N ILE A 73 -1.38 1.19 -5.06
CA ILE A 73 -2.49 0.26 -5.03
C ILE A 73 -3.55 0.82 -4.11
N GLN A 74 -4.73 1.08 -4.64
CA GLN A 74 -5.85 1.58 -3.85
C GLN A 74 -6.75 0.43 -3.42
N PHE A 75 -7.02 0.37 -2.12
CA PHE A 75 -8.01 -0.52 -1.53
C PHE A 75 -9.19 0.27 -0.96
N LYS A 76 -10.39 -0.28 -1.09
CA LYS A 76 -11.65 0.32 -0.60
C LYS A 76 -12.48 -0.68 0.17
N HIS A 77 -13.29 -0.16 1.09
CA HIS A 77 -14.27 -0.97 1.81
C HIS A 77 -15.47 -1.27 0.93
N LEU A 78 -15.85 -2.55 0.87
CA LEU A 78 -17.04 -2.99 0.12
C LEU A 78 -18.37 -2.55 0.73
N ARG A 79 -18.44 -2.41 2.06
CA ARG A 79 -19.68 -2.10 2.80
C ARG A 79 -19.42 -1.14 3.95
N SER A 80 -20.42 -0.33 4.29
CA SER A 80 -20.41 0.56 5.47
C SER A 80 -20.40 -0.29 6.73
N PHE A 81 -19.43 -0.11 7.63
CA PHE A 81 -19.41 -0.85 8.89
C PHE A 81 -20.55 -0.39 9.80
N THR A 82 -21.28 -1.35 10.36
CA THR A 82 -22.16 -1.15 11.51
C THR A 82 -21.32 -1.02 12.78
N THR A 83 -21.64 -0.03 13.61
CA THR A 83 -20.84 0.54 14.70
C THR A 83 -20.72 -0.32 15.97
N LYS A 84 -20.56 -1.64 15.87
CA LYS A 84 -20.38 -2.49 17.06
C LYS A 84 -19.48 -3.70 16.80
N ALA A 85 -18.15 -3.49 16.82
CA ALA A 85 -17.16 -4.47 17.29
C ALA A 85 -15.74 -3.89 17.25
N VAL A 86 -15.16 -3.69 18.43
CA VAL A 86 -13.76 -3.96 18.83
C VAL A 86 -12.79 -4.35 17.70
N LEU A 87 -11.76 -3.52 17.44
CA LEU A 87 -10.45 -3.91 16.88
C LEU A 87 -10.49 -4.95 15.72
N THR A 88 -11.50 -4.88 14.86
CA THR A 88 -11.78 -5.95 13.89
C THR A 88 -11.02 -5.64 12.61
N LYS A 89 -10.21 -6.60 12.14
CA LYS A 89 -9.46 -6.53 10.88
C LYS A 89 -10.33 -5.91 9.78
N SER A 90 -9.83 -4.83 9.18
CA SER A 90 -10.56 -4.09 8.17
C SER A 90 -10.48 -4.81 6.83
N SER A 91 -11.59 -5.41 6.38
CA SER A 91 -11.65 -6.07 5.07
C SER A 91 -11.69 -5.02 3.97
N LEU A 92 -10.69 -5.08 3.09
CA LEU A 92 -10.41 -4.10 2.06
C LEU A 92 -10.23 -4.82 0.73
N ARG A 93 -10.85 -4.31 -0.34
CA ARG A 93 -10.70 -4.87 -1.68
C ARG A 93 -9.93 -3.97 -2.59
N LEU A 94 -9.10 -4.59 -3.42
CA LEU A 94 -8.38 -3.94 -4.49
C LEU A 94 -9.37 -3.17 -5.39
N SER A 95 -9.19 -1.86 -5.48
CA SER A 95 -10.01 -0.96 -6.29
C SER A 95 -9.28 -0.48 -7.54
N SER A 96 -7.99 -0.14 -7.45
CA SER A 96 -7.21 0.28 -8.61
C SER A 96 -5.71 0.15 -8.38
N ILE A 97 -4.94 0.09 -9.46
CA ILE A 97 -3.49 0.16 -9.45
C ILE A 97 -3.06 1.29 -10.38
N LYS A 98 -2.26 2.22 -9.87
CA LYS A 98 -1.76 3.37 -10.64
C LYS A 98 -0.24 3.35 -10.66
N PHE A 99 0.34 3.56 -11.82
CA PHE A 99 1.79 3.69 -11.99
C PHE A 99 2.14 5.15 -12.24
N LYS A 100 3.19 5.62 -11.58
CA LYS A 100 3.69 6.99 -11.66
C LYS A 100 5.21 6.99 -11.78
N ARG A 101 5.77 8.13 -12.14
CA ARG A 101 7.22 8.41 -12.05
C ARG A 101 7.44 9.60 -11.16
N TYR A 102 8.44 9.50 -10.31
CA TYR A 102 8.88 10.63 -9.52
C TYR A 102 9.56 11.66 -10.43
N LYS A 103 8.99 12.86 -10.47
CA LYS A 103 9.56 14.03 -11.13
C LYS A 103 10.08 14.92 -10.00
N ALA A 104 11.36 14.76 -9.69
CA ALA A 104 12.09 15.65 -8.79
C ALA A 104 12.15 17.06 -9.37
#